data_AF-A0A166ZYE3-F1
#
_entry.id   AF-A0A166ZYE3-F1
#
_cell.length_a   1.000
_cell.length_b   1.000
_cell.length_c   1.000
_cell.angle_alpha   90.00
_cell.angle_beta   90.00
_cell.angle_gamma   90.00
#
_symmetry.space_group_name_H-M   'P 1'
#
loop_
_entity.id
_entity.type
_entity.pdbx_description
1 polymer ?
#
loop_
_entity_poly.entity_id
_entity_poly.type
_entity_poly.pdbx_seq_one_letter_code
_entity_poly.pdbx_strand_id
1 'polypeptide(L)'
;MSPTQEAADTSARRPRDLRDSHEPFELYRTDGYCPIILHQLLNQRRYQVIAKLGWDLWSTTWFALDIAPEDGHTFVAIRIFTAEKSQTLASNLEVQCLHKALYDATLAVPFLIETFSHQSRNGLHRCFVTDIYGPTLKSVVSEYSGRRGNGLRVDVIFMVAEQLLEAIAKIHEAGYGHGDIRCANIAFTLSTACRRNVHALLQVIGTPSFSDITGPNDEPLTPSLPTQAVLKSHFNWFEEEIENIRLINSFEAFTIEKRPISSSQLLTSLEYHAPELLFTGGCDEKIDLWCAGIVIYNTIFSDGPFKNINSQVMLIEQMIGFMEDLPEV
;
A
#
# COMPACT_ATOMS: atom_id res chain seq x y z
N MET A 1 -38.53 6.66 -47.47
CA MET A 1 -38.21 7.10 -46.10
C MET A 1 -38.10 5.85 -45.27
N SER A 2 -36.87 5.48 -44.95
CA SER A 2 -36.52 4.29 -44.17
C SER A 2 -35.32 4.71 -43.30
N PRO A 3 -35.27 4.36 -42.00
CA PRO A 3 -34.29 4.90 -41.08
C PRO A 3 -32.93 4.20 -41.25
N THR A 4 -31.87 4.99 -41.35
CA THR A 4 -30.48 4.55 -41.37
C THR A 4 -30.08 4.03 -39.99
N GLN A 5 -29.55 2.80 -39.96
CA GLN A 5 -28.85 2.20 -38.83
C GLN A 5 -27.60 3.00 -38.49
N GLU A 6 -27.51 3.47 -37.25
CA GLU A 6 -26.31 4.06 -36.68
C GLU A 6 -25.47 2.92 -36.08
N ALA A 7 -24.34 2.63 -36.74
CA ALA A 7 -23.38 1.63 -36.32
C ALA A 7 -22.32 2.26 -35.41
N ALA A 8 -22.19 1.69 -34.22
CA ALA A 8 -21.01 1.57 -33.37
C ALA A 8 -20.04 2.77 -33.26
N ASP A 9 -20.00 3.38 -32.07
CA ASP A 9 -18.76 3.93 -31.51
C ASP A 9 -18.35 3.12 -30.27
N THR A 10 -17.71 1.98 -30.51
CA THR A 10 -16.92 1.27 -29.51
C THR A 10 -15.50 1.79 -29.58
N SER A 11 -15.28 3.02 -29.10
CA SER A 11 -13.93 3.59 -29.00
C SER A 11 -13.10 2.78 -28.00
N ALA A 12 -12.16 2.02 -28.56
CA ALA A 12 -11.04 1.31 -27.96
C ALA A 12 -10.72 1.66 -26.48
N ARG A 13 -11.10 0.74 -25.58
CA ARG A 13 -10.47 0.63 -24.25
C ARG A 13 -8.98 0.38 -24.48
N ARG A 14 -8.11 1.33 -24.09
CA ARG A 14 -6.66 1.08 -24.03
C ARG A 14 -6.42 -0.20 -23.20
N PRO A 15 -5.56 -1.13 -23.64
CA PRO A 15 -5.24 -2.32 -22.85
C PRO A 15 -4.77 -1.89 -21.48
N ARG A 16 -5.40 -2.44 -20.42
CA ARG A 16 -4.92 -2.27 -19.05
C ARG A 16 -3.48 -2.74 -19.00
N ASP A 17 -2.63 -2.05 -18.25
CA ASP A 17 -1.32 -2.59 -17.91
C ASP A 17 -1.55 -3.79 -16.98
N LEU A 18 -1.70 -4.98 -17.56
CA LEU A 18 -2.03 -6.22 -16.85
C LEU A 18 -0.92 -6.65 -15.88
N ARG A 19 0.30 -6.10 -16.06
CA ARG A 19 1.50 -6.46 -15.29
C ARG A 19 1.41 -6.14 -13.80
N ASP A 20 0.63 -5.13 -13.43
CA ASP A 20 0.46 -4.72 -12.02
C ASP A 20 -0.79 -5.34 -11.36
N SER A 21 -1.56 -6.14 -12.10
CA SER A 21 -2.83 -6.67 -11.62
C SER A 21 -2.68 -7.85 -10.65
N HIS A 22 -1.60 -8.62 -10.75
CA HIS A 22 -1.28 -9.74 -9.87
C HIS A 22 0.24 -9.86 -9.70
N GLU A 23 0.67 -10.58 -8.67
CA GLU A 23 2.09 -10.86 -8.42
C GLU A 23 2.69 -11.66 -9.59
N PRO A 24 3.98 -11.48 -9.92
CA PRO A 24 4.65 -12.27 -10.94
C PRO A 24 4.66 -13.75 -10.56
N PHE A 25 4.26 -14.63 -11.50
CA PHE A 25 4.11 -16.06 -11.22
C PHE A 25 5.42 -16.73 -10.82
N GLU A 26 6.55 -16.26 -11.36
CA GLU A 26 7.90 -16.73 -11.06
C GLU A 26 8.33 -16.47 -9.59
N LEU A 27 7.64 -15.58 -8.88
CA LEU A 27 7.90 -15.27 -7.48
C LEU A 27 7.07 -16.12 -6.51
N TYR A 28 6.19 -17.00 -7.02
CA TYR A 28 5.55 -18.07 -6.24
C TYR A 28 6.45 -19.30 -6.19
N ARG A 29 7.42 -19.26 -5.29
CA ARG A 29 8.45 -20.29 -5.09
C ARG A 29 8.76 -20.43 -3.60
N THR A 30 9.64 -21.35 -3.23
CA THR A 30 10.22 -21.38 -1.87
C THR A 30 10.75 -20.00 -1.49
N ASP A 31 10.41 -19.56 -0.27
CA ASP A 31 10.66 -18.22 0.28
C ASP A 31 9.90 -17.06 -0.41
N GLY A 32 9.09 -17.34 -1.43
CA GLY A 32 8.33 -16.36 -2.21
C GLY A 32 6.97 -15.98 -1.63
N TYR A 33 6.05 -15.56 -2.50
CA TYR A 33 4.68 -15.17 -2.11
C TYR A 33 3.86 -16.34 -1.56
N CYS A 34 2.89 -16.04 -0.70
CA CYS A 34 1.92 -17.02 -0.23
C CYS A 34 0.84 -17.28 -1.30
N PRO A 35 0.60 -18.53 -1.73
CA PRO A 35 -0.39 -18.85 -2.77
C PRO A 35 -1.83 -18.83 -2.21
N ILE A 36 -2.34 -17.63 -1.93
CA ILE A 36 -3.69 -17.41 -1.41
C ILE A 36 -4.72 -17.35 -2.53
N ILE A 37 -5.87 -17.97 -2.31
CA ILE A 37 -7.03 -17.97 -3.22
C ILE A 37 -8.25 -17.30 -2.59
N LEU A 38 -9.25 -16.96 -3.41
CA LEU A 38 -10.50 -16.42 -2.90
C LEU A 38 -11.24 -17.43 -2.02
N HIS A 39 -11.95 -16.92 -1.02
CA HIS A 39 -12.70 -17.68 -0.01
C HIS A 39 -11.86 -18.60 0.87
N GLN A 40 -10.53 -18.58 0.75
CA GLN A 40 -9.63 -19.29 1.65
C GLN A 40 -9.83 -18.81 3.09
N LEU A 41 -9.84 -19.77 4.00
CA LEU A 41 -9.99 -19.54 5.44
C LEU A 41 -8.61 -19.53 6.10
N LEU A 42 -8.27 -18.42 6.75
CA LEU A 42 -7.00 -18.19 7.45
C LEU A 42 -7.21 -18.15 8.97
N ASN A 43 -6.10 -18.25 9.70
CA ASN A 43 -6.03 -18.21 11.16
C ASN A 43 -7.15 -19.00 11.87
N GLN A 44 -7.05 -20.34 11.89
CA GLN A 44 -8.06 -21.21 12.52
C GLN A 44 -9.49 -21.00 12.00
N ARG A 45 -9.59 -20.65 10.71
CA ARG A 45 -10.84 -20.35 9.99
C ARG A 45 -11.52 -19.03 10.36
N ARG A 46 -10.88 -18.13 11.09
CA ARG A 46 -11.45 -16.82 11.47
C ARG A 46 -11.56 -15.84 10.31
N TYR A 47 -10.63 -15.87 9.36
CA TYR A 47 -10.61 -14.88 8.28
C TYR A 47 -10.89 -15.52 6.93
N GLN A 48 -11.98 -15.12 6.28
CA GLN A 48 -12.29 -15.55 4.92
C GLN A 48 -11.82 -14.50 3.92
N VAL A 49 -10.92 -14.87 3.02
CA VAL A 49 -10.41 -13.98 1.96
C VAL A 49 -11.52 -13.64 0.96
N ILE A 50 -11.71 -12.36 0.67
CA ILE A 50 -12.77 -11.85 -0.22
C ILE A 50 -12.21 -11.18 -1.47
N ALA A 51 -11.17 -10.35 -1.35
CA ALA A 51 -10.58 -9.64 -2.48
C ALA A 51 -9.09 -9.33 -2.24
N LYS A 52 -8.36 -9.02 -3.31
CA LYS A 52 -6.97 -8.55 -3.23
C LYS A 52 -6.93 -7.03 -3.28
N LEU A 53 -6.40 -6.38 -2.25
CA LEU A 53 -6.29 -4.91 -2.19
C LEU A 53 -5.04 -4.40 -2.92
N GLY A 54 -3.96 -5.17 -2.90
CA GLY A 54 -2.71 -4.82 -3.56
C GLY A 54 -1.59 -5.78 -3.21
N TRP A 55 -0.44 -5.58 -3.84
CA TRP A 55 0.78 -6.34 -3.62
C TRP A 55 2.00 -5.44 -3.87
N ASP A 56 3.11 -5.81 -3.27
CA ASP A 56 4.44 -5.24 -3.47
C ASP A 56 5.47 -6.37 -3.35
N LEU A 57 6.76 -6.06 -3.55
CA LEU A 57 7.85 -7.03 -3.56
C LEU A 57 7.86 -7.98 -2.34
N TRP A 58 7.37 -7.52 -1.20
CA TRP A 58 7.51 -8.21 0.07
C TRP A 58 6.20 -8.77 0.62
N SER A 59 5.06 -8.44 0.03
CA SER A 59 3.77 -8.83 0.58
C SER A 59 2.59 -8.69 -0.38
N THR A 60 1.51 -9.39 -0.04
CA THR A 60 0.18 -9.18 -0.63
C THR A 60 -0.79 -8.77 0.46
N THR A 61 -1.60 -7.74 0.20
CA THR A 61 -2.65 -7.28 1.12
C THR A 61 -4.02 -7.73 0.61
N TRP A 62 -4.75 -8.44 1.47
CA TRP A 62 -6.04 -9.04 1.18
C TRP A 62 -7.14 -8.39 2.02
N PHE A 63 -8.30 -8.19 1.42
CA PHE A 63 -9.53 -7.93 2.14
C PHE A 63 -10.12 -9.26 2.60
N ALA A 64 -10.44 -9.36 3.89
CA ALA A 64 -11.09 -10.53 4.46
C ALA A 64 -12.29 -10.18 5.36
N LEU A 65 -13.23 -11.12 5.44
CA LEU A 65 -14.31 -11.14 6.41
C LEU A 65 -13.81 -11.83 7.70
N ASP A 66 -13.92 -11.15 8.83
CA ASP A 66 -13.76 -11.79 10.16
C ASP A 66 -15.08 -12.46 10.53
N ILE A 67 -15.09 -13.80 10.56
CA ILE A 67 -16.30 -14.60 10.84
C ILE A 67 -16.55 -14.79 12.34
N ALA A 68 -15.60 -14.42 13.20
CA ALA A 68 -15.72 -14.54 14.65
C ALA A 68 -15.13 -13.30 15.33
N PRO A 69 -15.73 -12.11 15.12
CA PRO A 69 -15.18 -10.88 15.66
C PRO A 69 -15.38 -10.79 17.17
N GLU A 70 -14.27 -10.68 17.91
CA GLU A 70 -14.31 -10.46 19.36
C GLU A 70 -14.67 -8.99 19.69
N ASP A 71 -14.17 -8.03 18.88
CA ASP A 71 -14.27 -6.59 19.13
C ASP A 71 -15.20 -5.83 18.16
N GLY A 72 -16.02 -6.55 17.39
CA GLY A 72 -17.02 -5.95 16.49
C GLY A 72 -16.53 -5.54 15.09
N HIS A 73 -15.28 -5.83 14.73
CA HIS A 73 -14.76 -5.61 13.37
C HIS A 73 -15.18 -6.74 12.43
N THR A 74 -16.04 -6.47 11.45
CA THR A 74 -16.48 -7.50 10.47
C THR A 74 -15.54 -7.63 9.27
N PHE A 75 -14.81 -6.56 8.93
CA PHE A 75 -13.97 -6.50 7.73
C PHE A 75 -12.57 -6.04 8.08
N VAL A 76 -11.58 -6.76 7.57
CA VAL A 76 -10.16 -6.51 7.88
C VAL A 76 -9.30 -6.51 6.62
N ALA A 77 -8.17 -5.83 6.70
CA ALA A 77 -7.08 -5.96 5.76
C ALA A 77 -6.00 -6.86 6.37
N ILE A 78 -5.63 -7.93 5.65
CA ILE A 78 -4.60 -8.89 6.04
C ILE A 78 -3.43 -8.73 5.09
N ARG A 79 -2.33 -8.21 5.60
CA ARG A 79 -1.05 -8.14 4.88
C ARG A 79 -0.26 -9.41 5.15
N ILE A 80 0.00 -10.17 4.10
CA ILE A 80 0.69 -11.46 4.15
C ILE A 80 2.05 -11.28 3.48
N PHE A 81 3.12 -11.42 4.25
CA PHE A 81 4.47 -11.24 3.75
C PHE A 81 4.97 -12.46 2.98
N THR A 82 5.93 -12.26 2.08
CA THR A 82 6.70 -13.37 1.49
C THR A 82 7.38 -14.17 2.60
N ALA A 83 7.63 -15.45 2.34
CA ALA A 83 8.28 -16.30 3.32
C ALA A 83 9.72 -15.81 3.63
N GLU A 84 10.41 -15.20 2.67
CA GLU A 84 11.70 -14.53 2.85
C GLU A 84 11.60 -13.34 3.81
N LYS A 85 10.73 -12.37 3.54
CA LYS A 85 10.57 -11.18 4.41
C LYS A 85 10.12 -11.59 5.80
N SER A 86 9.31 -12.64 5.91
CA SER A 86 8.83 -13.17 7.20
C SER A 86 9.97 -13.61 8.13
N GLN A 87 11.13 -13.99 7.60
CA GLN A 87 12.32 -14.40 8.37
C GLN A 87 13.10 -13.21 8.95
N THR A 88 12.97 -12.02 8.36
CA THR A 88 13.73 -10.82 8.75
C THR A 88 12.91 -9.81 9.54
N LEU A 89 11.58 -9.94 9.56
CA LEU A 89 10.70 -9.10 10.36
C LEU A 89 10.96 -9.26 11.86
N ALA A 90 10.97 -8.15 12.60
CA ALA A 90 11.01 -8.12 14.08
C ALA A 90 9.88 -8.96 14.69
N SER A 91 10.08 -9.57 15.86
CA SER A 91 9.12 -10.53 16.45
C SER A 91 7.68 -9.98 16.56
N ASN A 92 6.67 -10.86 16.65
CA ASN A 92 5.27 -10.44 16.75
C ASN A 92 5.03 -9.47 17.91
N LEU A 93 5.70 -9.71 19.05
CA LEU A 93 5.61 -8.84 20.22
C LEU A 93 6.23 -7.46 19.96
N GLU A 94 7.41 -7.39 19.34
CA GLU A 94 8.06 -6.11 19.02
C GLU A 94 7.22 -5.28 18.06
N VAL A 95 6.67 -5.90 17.02
CA VAL A 95 5.77 -5.24 16.06
C VAL A 95 4.50 -4.74 16.77
N GLN A 96 3.88 -5.57 17.62
CA GLN A 96 2.69 -5.16 18.37
C GLN A 96 2.97 -3.98 19.31
N CYS A 97 4.08 -4.00 20.04
CA CYS A 97 4.48 -2.89 20.92
C CYS A 97 4.73 -1.60 20.13
N LEU A 98 5.48 -1.68 19.02
CA LEU A 98 5.76 -0.52 18.17
C LEU A 98 4.47 0.06 17.58
N HIS A 99 3.64 -0.79 16.97
CA HIS A 99 2.40 -0.33 16.33
C HIS A 99 1.41 0.25 17.34
N LYS A 100 1.37 -0.31 18.56
CA LYS A 100 0.59 0.24 19.66
C LYS A 100 1.10 1.62 20.06
N ALA A 101 2.40 1.80 20.23
CA ALA A 101 2.96 3.10 20.60
C ALA A 101 2.66 4.17 19.53
N LEU A 102 2.76 3.82 18.26
CA LEU A 102 2.41 4.71 17.15
C LEU A 102 0.92 5.05 17.10
N TYR A 103 0.05 4.06 17.31
CA TYR A 103 -1.40 4.26 17.36
C TYR A 103 -1.82 5.15 18.54
N ASP A 104 -1.20 4.94 19.71
CA ASP A 104 -1.43 5.77 20.90
C ASP A 104 -0.97 7.22 20.67
N ALA A 105 0.04 7.45 19.82
CA ALA A 105 0.49 8.77 19.42
C ALA A 105 -0.44 9.44 18.40
N THR A 106 -0.95 8.70 17.41
CA THR A 106 -1.84 9.25 16.39
C THR A 106 -2.79 8.21 15.78
N LEU A 107 -4.06 8.60 15.63
CA LEU A 107 -5.07 7.81 14.93
C LEU A 107 -4.83 7.73 13.41
N ALA A 108 -3.84 8.46 12.89
CA ALA A 108 -3.40 8.34 11.50
C ALA A 108 -2.70 7.01 11.23
N VAL A 109 -2.11 6.36 12.25
CA VAL A 109 -1.56 5.01 12.10
C VAL A 109 -2.69 4.00 12.30
N PRO A 110 -2.81 2.96 11.45
CA PRO A 110 -3.81 1.91 11.63
C PRO A 110 -3.72 1.19 12.97
N PHE A 111 -4.86 0.75 13.49
CA PHE A 111 -4.85 -0.18 14.60
C PHE A 111 -4.43 -1.57 14.10
N LEU A 112 -3.40 -2.15 14.72
CA LEU A 112 -2.99 -3.53 14.49
C LEU A 112 -3.85 -4.44 15.37
N ILE A 113 -4.83 -5.10 14.74
CA ILE A 113 -5.79 -5.98 15.41
C ILE A 113 -5.05 -7.21 15.95
N GLU A 114 -4.26 -7.87 15.11
CA GLU A 114 -3.46 -9.02 15.52
C GLU A 114 -2.35 -9.35 14.54
N THR A 115 -1.49 -10.27 14.97
CA THR A 115 -0.48 -10.89 14.11
C THR A 115 -0.55 -12.41 14.25
N PHE A 116 -0.42 -13.13 13.14
CA PHE A 116 -0.36 -14.58 13.13
C PHE A 116 0.62 -15.08 12.07
N SER A 117 0.89 -16.38 12.08
CA SER A 117 1.73 -17.03 11.07
C SER A 117 0.91 -18.04 10.26
N HIS A 118 1.13 -18.08 8.95
CA HIS A 118 0.48 -18.99 8.03
C HIS A 118 1.52 -19.87 7.32
N GLN A 119 1.40 -21.18 7.47
CA GLN A 119 2.28 -22.13 6.78
C GLN A 119 1.71 -22.46 5.40
N SER A 120 2.52 -22.26 4.36
CA SER A 120 2.22 -22.69 3.00
C SER A 120 3.32 -23.64 2.46
N ARG A 121 3.19 -24.04 1.20
CA ARG A 121 4.25 -24.78 0.47
C ARG A 121 5.49 -23.92 0.21
N ASN A 122 5.31 -22.59 0.18
CA ASN A 122 6.37 -21.62 -0.11
C ASN A 122 7.14 -21.21 1.15
N GLY A 123 6.62 -21.55 2.34
CA GLY A 123 7.30 -21.29 3.60
C GLY A 123 6.34 -20.79 4.68
N LEU A 124 6.91 -20.23 5.74
CA LEU A 124 6.17 -19.61 6.83
C LEU A 124 5.97 -18.12 6.52
N HIS A 125 4.72 -17.69 6.48
CA HIS A 125 4.34 -16.31 6.19
C HIS A 125 3.84 -15.63 7.45
N ARG A 126 4.34 -14.43 7.75
CA ARG A 126 3.75 -13.58 8.80
C ARG A 126 2.58 -12.80 8.22
N CYS A 127 1.54 -12.64 9.02
CA CYS A 127 0.30 -11.99 8.62
C CYS A 127 -0.06 -10.91 9.65
N PHE A 128 -0.21 -9.68 9.18
CA PHE A 128 -0.62 -8.54 10.01
C PHE A 128 -2.05 -8.15 9.65
N VAL A 129 -2.91 -8.07 10.67
CA VAL A 129 -4.34 -7.78 10.51
C VAL A 129 -4.60 -6.37 11.00
N THR A 130 -5.21 -5.55 10.14
CA THR A 130 -5.58 -4.16 10.44
C THR A 130 -7.01 -3.89 10.00
N ASP A 131 -7.55 -2.74 10.40
CA ASP A 131 -8.78 -2.22 9.82
C ASP A 131 -8.68 -2.07 8.29
N ILE A 132 -9.82 -2.14 7.63
CA ILE A 132 -9.90 -1.91 6.20
C ILE A 132 -9.98 -0.41 5.87
N TYR A 133 -9.21 0.00 4.87
CA TYR A 133 -9.20 1.36 4.32
C TYR A 133 -9.54 1.37 2.84
N GLY A 134 -9.77 2.57 2.32
CA GLY A 134 -10.06 2.81 0.92
C GLY A 134 -8.81 2.72 0.05
N PRO A 135 -8.90 3.19 -1.20
CA PRO A 135 -7.74 3.25 -2.08
C PRO A 135 -6.63 4.14 -1.50
N THR A 136 -5.43 3.93 -2.02
CA THR A 136 -4.26 4.71 -1.65
C THR A 136 -4.22 6.03 -2.42
N LEU A 137 -3.56 7.04 -1.86
CA LEU A 137 -3.32 8.33 -2.51
C LEU A 137 -2.70 8.14 -3.90
N LYS A 138 -1.74 7.22 -4.04
CA LYS A 138 -1.15 6.86 -5.35
C LYS A 138 -2.20 6.44 -6.37
N SER A 139 -3.16 5.60 -5.97
CA SER A 139 -4.20 5.14 -6.89
C SER A 139 -5.19 6.25 -7.26
N VAL A 140 -5.56 7.11 -6.31
CA VAL A 140 -6.46 8.24 -6.58
C VAL A 140 -5.78 9.27 -7.49
N VAL A 141 -4.53 9.67 -7.19
CA VAL A 141 -3.76 10.59 -8.05
C VAL A 141 -3.64 10.04 -9.48
N SER A 142 -3.31 8.75 -9.63
CA SER A 142 -3.20 8.11 -10.95
C SER A 142 -4.53 8.09 -11.72
N GLU A 143 -5.65 7.90 -11.04
CA GLU A 143 -6.97 7.91 -11.68
C GLU A 143 -7.36 9.32 -12.12
N TYR A 144 -7.08 10.34 -11.31
CA TYR A 144 -7.47 11.71 -11.57
C TYR A 144 -6.57 12.42 -12.58
N SER A 145 -5.30 12.04 -12.66
CA SER A 145 -4.36 12.54 -13.68
C SER A 145 -4.58 11.90 -15.05
N GLY A 146 -4.98 10.62 -15.06
CA GLY A 146 -5.24 9.87 -16.28
C GLY A 146 -6.68 9.94 -16.76
N ARG A 147 -7.59 9.26 -16.06
CA ARG A 147 -8.94 8.97 -16.53
C ARG A 147 -9.92 10.12 -16.35
N ARG A 148 -9.82 10.86 -15.23
CA ARG A 148 -10.78 11.93 -14.89
C ARG A 148 -10.31 13.32 -15.32
N GLY A 149 -9.01 13.50 -15.58
CA GLY A 149 -8.45 14.64 -16.33
C GLY A 149 -8.35 15.98 -15.61
N ASN A 150 -8.53 16.03 -14.28
CA ASN A 150 -8.66 17.30 -13.54
C ASN A 150 -7.70 17.47 -12.35
N GLY A 151 -6.81 16.50 -12.10
CA GLY A 151 -6.02 16.49 -10.85
C GLY A 151 -6.92 16.34 -9.62
N LEU A 152 -6.33 16.40 -8.42
CA LEU A 152 -7.11 16.42 -7.18
C LEU A 152 -7.68 17.82 -6.93
N ARG A 153 -8.85 17.90 -6.30
CA ARG A 153 -9.40 19.15 -5.78
C ARG A 153 -8.46 19.74 -4.74
N VAL A 154 -8.41 21.07 -4.75
CA VAL A 154 -7.54 21.86 -3.88
C VAL A 154 -7.82 21.58 -2.39
N ASP A 155 -9.08 21.40 -2.00
CA ASP A 155 -9.43 21.12 -0.61
C ASP A 155 -8.96 19.73 -0.14
N VAL A 156 -8.94 18.73 -1.03
CA VAL A 156 -8.38 17.42 -0.74
C VAL A 156 -6.86 17.47 -0.64
N ILE A 157 -6.20 18.23 -1.52
CA ILE A 157 -4.74 18.47 -1.44
C ILE A 157 -4.37 19.07 -0.07
N PHE A 158 -5.07 20.12 0.36
CA PHE A 158 -4.83 20.74 1.66
C PHE A 158 -5.08 19.79 2.82
N MET A 159 -6.19 19.03 2.78
CA MET A 159 -6.51 18.05 3.82
C MET A 159 -5.42 16.98 3.94
N VAL A 160 -4.97 16.41 2.80
CA VAL A 160 -3.89 15.42 2.80
C VAL A 160 -2.61 16.00 3.40
N ALA A 161 -2.22 17.22 2.99
CA ALA A 161 -1.03 17.87 3.50
C ALA A 161 -1.11 18.14 5.01
N GLU A 162 -2.23 18.69 5.49
CA GLU A 162 -2.45 19.01 6.90
C GLU A 162 -2.40 17.75 7.77
N GLN A 163 -3.20 16.72 7.42
CA GLN A 163 -3.25 15.49 8.20
C GLN A 163 -1.93 14.70 8.15
N LEU A 164 -1.21 14.73 7.01
CA LEU A 164 0.09 14.09 6.88
C LEU A 164 1.12 14.74 7.81
N LEU A 165 1.21 16.07 7.77
CA LEU A 165 2.17 16.80 8.59
C LEU A 165 1.82 16.70 10.08
N GLU A 166 0.53 16.72 10.45
CA GLU A 166 0.09 16.49 11.83
C GLU A 166 0.44 15.07 12.31
N ALA A 167 0.23 14.05 11.48
CA ALA A 167 0.58 12.67 11.80
C ALA A 167 2.08 12.50 12.02
N ILE A 168 2.90 13.05 11.12
CA ILE A 168 4.36 13.03 11.24
C ILE A 168 4.81 13.71 12.53
N ALA A 169 4.28 14.90 12.82
CA ALA A 169 4.63 15.63 14.05
C ALA A 169 4.35 14.80 15.31
N LYS A 170 3.18 14.13 15.39
CA LYS A 170 2.82 13.27 16.54
C LYS A 170 3.71 12.02 16.64
N ILE A 171 4.06 11.42 15.51
CA ILE A 171 4.97 10.26 15.47
C ILE A 171 6.36 10.66 15.98
N HIS A 172 6.86 11.81 15.52
CA HIS A 172 8.16 12.36 15.94
C HIS A 172 8.17 12.74 17.42
N GLU A 173 7.11 13.39 17.92
CA GLU A 173 6.95 13.73 19.34
C GLU A 173 6.94 12.48 20.24
N ALA A 174 6.39 11.37 19.75
CA ALA A 174 6.41 10.08 20.43
C ALA A 174 7.77 9.37 20.39
N GLY A 175 8.80 9.95 19.73
CA GLY A 175 10.15 9.40 19.67
C GLY A 175 10.37 8.40 18.52
N TYR A 176 9.53 8.44 17.49
CA TYR A 176 9.61 7.54 16.33
C TYR A 176 9.74 8.30 15.01
N GLY A 177 10.32 7.67 14.00
CA GLY A 177 10.16 8.06 12.60
C GLY A 177 9.33 7.00 11.86
N HIS A 178 8.52 7.41 10.89
CA HIS A 178 7.70 6.48 10.10
C HIS A 178 8.56 5.69 9.09
N GLY A 179 9.50 6.35 8.43
CA GLY A 179 10.54 5.73 7.59
C GLY A 179 10.12 5.27 6.19
N ASP A 180 8.82 5.27 5.89
CA ASP A 180 8.30 4.90 4.56
C ASP A 180 7.08 5.74 4.11
N ILE A 181 7.15 7.07 4.27
CA ILE A 181 6.09 7.99 3.85
C ILE A 181 6.06 8.11 2.32
N ARG A 182 5.02 7.58 1.67
CA ARG A 182 4.85 7.64 0.20
C ARG A 182 3.37 7.61 -0.16
N CYS A 183 3.02 8.08 -1.36
CA CYS A 183 1.62 8.04 -1.84
C CYS A 183 1.01 6.62 -1.83
N ALA A 184 1.83 5.57 -1.98
CA ALA A 184 1.39 4.18 -1.90
C ALA A 184 1.05 3.72 -0.48
N ASN A 185 1.61 4.38 0.54
CA ASN A 185 1.44 4.06 1.95
C ASN A 185 0.52 5.06 2.67
N ILE A 186 -0.17 5.92 1.93
CA ILE A 186 -1.23 6.77 2.44
C ILE A 186 -2.54 6.22 1.90
N ALA A 187 -3.36 5.65 2.75
CA ALA A 187 -4.70 5.19 2.42
C ALA A 187 -5.74 6.15 2.98
N PHE A 188 -6.91 6.22 2.38
CA PHE A 188 -7.98 7.06 2.87
C PHE A 188 -9.00 6.23 3.66
N THR A 189 -9.72 6.84 4.61
CA THR A 189 -10.72 6.14 5.42
C THR A 189 -11.97 5.79 4.62
N LEU A 190 -12.56 4.63 4.88
CA LEU A 190 -13.87 4.25 4.36
C LEU A 190 -14.99 4.83 5.22
N SER A 191 -16.11 5.18 4.58
CA SER A 191 -17.31 5.60 5.30
C SER A 191 -17.79 4.54 6.30
N THR A 192 -18.46 4.97 7.35
CA THR A 192 -19.00 4.06 8.38
C THR A 192 -19.96 3.01 7.80
N ALA A 193 -20.66 3.32 6.70
CA ALA A 193 -21.50 2.37 5.99
C ALA A 193 -20.67 1.21 5.40
N CYS A 194 -19.55 1.52 4.73
CA CYS A 194 -18.66 0.52 4.13
C CYS A 194 -18.02 -0.38 5.20
N ARG A 195 -17.72 0.17 6.39
CA ARG A 195 -17.13 -0.62 7.49
C ARG A 195 -18.10 -1.61 8.14
N ARG A 196 -19.41 -1.46 7.94
CA ARG A 196 -20.44 -2.28 8.60
C ARG A 196 -21.24 -3.17 7.65
N ASN A 197 -21.16 -2.94 6.35
CA ASN A 197 -21.97 -3.63 5.36
C ASN A 197 -21.13 -4.08 4.16
N VAL A 198 -21.05 -5.40 3.96
CA VAL A 198 -20.26 -6.00 2.86
C VAL A 198 -20.76 -5.56 1.49
N HIS A 199 -22.07 -5.36 1.32
CA HIS A 199 -22.63 -4.91 0.05
C HIS A 199 -22.20 -3.49 -0.26
N ALA A 200 -22.29 -2.56 0.71
CA ALA A 200 -21.79 -1.20 0.56
C ALA A 200 -20.28 -1.18 0.27
N LEU A 201 -19.51 -2.00 0.98
CA LEU A 201 -18.08 -2.12 0.77
C LEU A 201 -17.72 -2.65 -0.61
N LEU A 202 -18.44 -3.66 -1.12
CA LEU A 202 -18.21 -4.23 -2.45
C LEU A 202 -18.58 -3.26 -3.58
N GLN A 203 -19.50 -2.32 -3.35
CA GLN A 203 -19.73 -1.22 -4.31
C GLN A 203 -18.46 -0.37 -4.47
N VAL A 204 -17.76 -0.11 -3.36
CA VAL A 204 -16.53 0.69 -3.34
C VAL A 204 -15.30 -0.11 -3.79
N ILE A 205 -15.07 -1.32 -3.27
CA ILE A 205 -13.91 -2.17 -3.63
C ILE A 205 -14.03 -2.74 -5.05
N GLY A 206 -15.26 -2.82 -5.58
CA GLY A 206 -15.58 -3.51 -6.80
C GLY A 206 -15.68 -5.03 -6.62
N THR A 207 -16.18 -5.71 -7.65
CA THR A 207 -16.29 -7.18 -7.65
C THR A 207 -14.90 -7.81 -7.75
N PRO A 208 -14.56 -8.77 -6.87
CA PRO A 208 -13.31 -9.52 -6.97
C PRO A 208 -13.17 -10.16 -8.36
N SER A 209 -12.04 -9.92 -9.00
CA SER A 209 -11.73 -10.48 -10.32
C SER A 209 -10.61 -11.49 -10.18
N PHE A 210 -10.74 -12.65 -10.82
CA PHE A 210 -9.73 -13.69 -10.83
C PHE A 210 -9.81 -14.50 -12.12
N SER A 211 -8.73 -15.20 -12.45
CA SER A 211 -8.69 -16.21 -13.48
C SER A 211 -8.17 -17.51 -12.90
N ASP A 212 -8.76 -18.64 -13.25
CA ASP A 212 -8.16 -19.93 -12.92
C ASP A 212 -6.85 -20.11 -13.69
N ILE A 213 -5.86 -20.70 -13.03
CA ILE A 213 -4.56 -20.97 -13.60
C ILE A 213 -4.45 -22.49 -13.82
N THR A 214 -4.03 -22.89 -15.02
CA THR A 214 -3.65 -24.26 -15.34
C THR A 214 -2.27 -24.26 -15.99
N GLY A 215 -1.57 -25.39 -15.97
CA GLY A 215 -0.30 -25.51 -16.67
C GLY A 215 -0.50 -25.45 -18.20
N PRO A 216 0.58 -25.31 -19.00
CA PRO A 216 0.55 -25.13 -20.45
C PRO A 216 -0.27 -26.15 -21.28
N ASN A 217 -0.75 -27.25 -20.68
CA ASN A 217 -1.62 -28.26 -21.29
C ASN A 217 -2.67 -28.82 -20.30
N ASP A 218 -3.26 -27.95 -19.47
CA ASP A 218 -4.19 -28.35 -18.39
C ASP A 218 -3.57 -29.30 -17.34
N GLU A 219 -2.25 -29.31 -17.25
CA GLU A 219 -1.50 -30.09 -16.29
C GLU A 219 -1.59 -29.47 -14.87
N PRO A 220 -1.47 -30.31 -13.81
CA PRO A 220 -1.46 -29.81 -12.44
C PRO A 220 -0.33 -28.82 -12.21
N LEU A 221 -0.68 -27.68 -11.61
CA LEU A 221 0.31 -26.67 -11.23
C LEU A 221 1.31 -27.20 -10.21
N THR A 222 2.48 -26.58 -10.15
CA THR A 222 3.38 -26.78 -9.02
C THR A 222 2.65 -26.37 -7.74
N PRO A 223 2.85 -27.08 -6.61
CA PRO A 223 2.15 -26.75 -5.37
C PRO A 223 2.48 -25.36 -4.80
N SER A 224 3.49 -24.69 -5.35
CA SER A 224 3.89 -23.33 -4.98
C SER A 224 3.01 -22.25 -5.58
N LEU A 225 2.33 -22.54 -6.69
CA LEU A 225 1.44 -21.60 -7.37
C LEU A 225 0.02 -21.69 -6.77
N PRO A 226 -0.72 -20.56 -6.72
CA PRO A 226 -2.14 -20.60 -6.44
C PRO A 226 -2.89 -21.19 -7.64
N THR A 227 -4.05 -21.79 -7.39
CA THR A 227 -4.95 -22.23 -8.48
C THR A 227 -5.71 -21.07 -9.13
N GLN A 228 -5.68 -19.88 -8.52
CA GLN A 228 -6.33 -18.67 -9.00
C GLN A 228 -5.34 -17.50 -9.06
N ALA A 229 -5.30 -16.82 -10.20
CA ALA A 229 -4.70 -15.50 -10.36
C ALA A 229 -5.70 -14.45 -9.91
N VAL A 230 -5.71 -14.13 -8.62
CA VAL A 230 -6.58 -13.07 -8.10
C VAL A 230 -6.02 -11.71 -8.49
N LEU A 231 -6.84 -10.89 -9.15
CA LEU A 231 -6.47 -9.56 -9.59
C LEU A 231 -6.72 -8.53 -8.48
N LYS A 232 -5.86 -7.51 -8.42
CA LYS A 232 -6.01 -6.35 -7.56
C LYS A 232 -7.35 -5.65 -7.81
N SER A 233 -8.05 -5.34 -6.73
CA SER A 233 -9.31 -4.58 -6.74
C SER A 233 -9.13 -3.19 -7.32
N HIS A 234 -10.13 -2.76 -8.08
CA HIS A 234 -10.26 -1.39 -8.57
C HIS A 234 -11.36 -0.71 -7.79
N PHE A 235 -10.98 0.26 -6.97
CA PHE A 235 -11.94 0.98 -6.16
C PHE A 235 -12.80 1.88 -7.05
N ASN A 236 -14.12 1.70 -7.00
CA ASN A 236 -15.10 2.60 -7.60
C ASN A 236 -15.34 3.77 -6.64
N TRP A 237 -14.34 4.62 -6.49
CA TRP A 237 -14.36 5.66 -5.46
C TRP A 237 -14.36 7.06 -6.03
N PHE A 238 -14.98 7.99 -5.30
CA PHE A 238 -15.04 9.40 -5.68
C PHE A 238 -14.38 10.26 -4.61
N GLU A 239 -13.77 11.36 -5.07
CA GLU A 239 -13.05 12.30 -4.20
C GLU A 239 -13.96 12.93 -3.14
N GLU A 240 -15.27 13.04 -3.41
CA GLU A 240 -16.28 13.50 -2.46
C GLU A 240 -16.43 12.60 -1.22
N GLU A 241 -15.93 11.37 -1.27
CA GLU A 241 -15.98 10.39 -0.17
C GLU A 241 -14.73 10.43 0.72
N ILE A 242 -13.77 11.31 0.40
CA ILE A 242 -12.51 11.45 1.14
C ILE A 242 -12.73 12.31 2.39
N GLU A 243 -12.48 11.72 3.55
CA GLU A 243 -12.57 12.42 4.84
C GLU A 243 -11.22 12.51 5.56
N ASN A 244 -10.51 11.39 5.67
CA ASN A 244 -9.27 11.31 6.43
C ASN A 244 -8.26 10.37 5.76
N ILE A 245 -6.98 10.56 6.09
CA ILE A 245 -5.90 9.67 5.68
C ILE A 245 -5.47 8.73 6.81
N ARG A 246 -4.78 7.65 6.42
CA ARG A 246 -4.07 6.72 7.29
C ARG A 246 -2.71 6.39 6.67
N LEU A 247 -1.68 6.42 7.51
CA LEU A 247 -0.33 6.00 7.17
C LEU A 247 -0.26 4.48 7.33
N ILE A 248 -0.52 3.74 6.26
CA ILE A 248 -0.36 2.28 6.26
C ILE A 248 1.14 1.94 6.17
N ASN A 249 1.50 0.68 6.42
CA ASN A 249 2.89 0.21 6.37
C ASN A 249 3.80 0.70 7.52
N SER A 250 3.25 1.13 8.66
CA SER A 250 4.02 1.67 9.80
C SER A 250 4.85 0.66 10.59
N PHE A 251 4.93 -0.60 10.15
CA PHE A 251 5.79 -1.61 10.77
C PHE A 251 7.28 -1.47 10.40
N GLU A 252 7.61 -0.58 9.46
CA GLU A 252 8.98 -0.15 9.14
C GLU A 252 9.41 1.10 9.94
N ALA A 253 8.56 1.57 10.86
CA ALA A 253 8.89 2.68 11.75
C ALA A 253 10.06 2.34 12.68
N PHE A 254 10.76 3.38 13.10
CA PHE A 254 11.99 3.27 13.87
C PHE A 254 12.01 4.21 15.06
N THR A 255 12.83 3.91 16.08
CA THR A 255 13.03 4.78 17.25
C THR A 255 14.13 5.80 16.98
N ILE A 256 13.87 7.07 17.27
CA ILE A 256 14.79 8.20 17.01
C ILE A 256 16.07 8.08 17.85
N GLU A 257 16.02 7.49 19.04
CA GLU A 257 17.16 7.40 19.96
C GLU A 257 18.35 6.57 19.40
N LYS A 258 18.14 5.77 18.35
CA LYS A 258 19.19 5.00 17.69
C LYS A 258 19.82 5.83 16.54
N ARG A 259 20.85 6.63 16.87
CA ARG A 259 21.70 7.38 15.92
C ARG A 259 22.23 6.53 14.74
N PRO A 260 22.63 7.21 13.64
CA PRO A 260 21.80 7.35 12.46
C PRO A 260 21.42 5.99 11.85
N ILE A 261 20.21 5.91 11.34
CA ILE A 261 19.70 4.71 10.68
C ILE A 261 20.41 4.57 9.35
N SER A 262 20.93 3.37 9.08
CA SER A 262 21.60 3.11 7.81
C SER A 262 20.55 3.11 6.70
N SER A 263 20.89 3.69 5.55
CA SER A 263 20.08 3.57 4.32
C SER A 263 19.69 2.13 3.96
N SER A 264 20.52 1.14 4.33
CA SER A 264 20.21 -0.29 4.15
C SER A 264 19.04 -0.80 5.01
N GLN A 265 18.64 -0.06 6.04
CA GLN A 265 17.53 -0.38 6.92
C GLN A 265 16.22 0.27 6.47
N LEU A 266 16.27 1.25 5.56
CA LEU A 266 15.08 1.87 5.01
C LEU A 266 14.65 1.16 3.73
N LEU A 267 13.35 0.90 3.61
CA LEU A 267 12.74 0.26 2.44
C LEU A 267 11.98 1.24 1.55
N THR A 268 12.15 2.54 1.79
CA THR A 268 11.56 3.58 0.94
C THR A 268 12.19 3.54 -0.45
N SER A 269 11.40 3.91 -1.46
CA SER A 269 11.89 3.87 -2.85
C SER A 269 12.82 5.04 -3.15
N LEU A 270 13.72 4.84 -4.13
CA LEU A 270 14.83 5.76 -4.39
C LEU A 270 14.39 7.19 -4.68
N GLU A 271 13.25 7.36 -5.35
CA GLU A 271 12.65 8.66 -5.63
C GLU A 271 12.17 9.43 -4.39
N TYR A 272 12.05 8.77 -3.24
CA TYR A 272 11.70 9.35 -1.95
C TYR A 272 12.89 9.53 -1.00
N HIS A 273 14.09 9.08 -1.38
CA HIS A 273 15.26 9.27 -0.52
C HIS A 273 15.61 10.76 -0.40
N ALA A 274 15.83 11.19 0.84
CA ALA A 274 16.34 12.52 1.13
C ALA A 274 17.83 12.64 0.74
N PRO A 275 18.34 13.83 0.41
CA PRO A 275 19.72 14.03 -0.01
C PRO A 275 20.74 13.48 1.00
N GLU A 276 20.54 13.71 2.30
CA GLU A 276 21.41 13.24 3.38
C GLU A 276 21.56 11.72 3.39
N LEU A 277 20.52 10.99 3.00
CA LEU A 277 20.54 9.54 2.91
C LEU A 277 21.39 9.04 1.73
N LEU A 278 21.45 9.82 0.66
CA LEU A 278 22.28 9.54 -0.52
C LEU A 278 23.75 9.87 -0.28
N PHE A 279 24.04 10.95 0.45
CA PHE A 279 25.41 11.43 0.67
C PHE A 279 26.10 10.83 1.89
N THR A 280 25.39 10.74 3.02
CA THR A 280 26.00 10.35 4.31
C THR A 280 25.69 8.90 4.69
N GLY A 281 24.66 8.30 4.08
CA GLY A 281 24.17 6.96 4.42
C GLY A 281 23.49 6.86 5.79
N GLY A 282 23.41 7.98 6.52
CA GLY A 282 22.73 8.13 7.79
C GLY A 282 21.55 9.09 7.68
N CYS A 283 20.54 8.88 8.51
CA CYS A 283 19.36 9.73 8.58
C CYS A 283 18.78 9.79 9.99
N ASP A 284 17.97 10.82 10.20
CA ASP A 284 17.10 11.00 11.36
C ASP A 284 15.62 10.96 10.91
N GLU A 285 14.71 11.34 11.78
CA GLU A 285 13.28 11.36 11.47
C GLU A 285 12.88 12.40 10.41
N LYS A 286 13.75 13.37 10.08
CA LYS A 286 13.45 14.45 9.12
C LYS A 286 13.31 13.94 7.69
N ILE A 287 13.76 12.73 7.39
CA ILE A 287 13.46 12.07 6.10
C ILE A 287 11.96 11.96 5.84
N ASP A 288 11.14 11.84 6.89
CA ASP A 288 9.68 11.81 6.74
C ASP A 288 9.15 13.14 6.19
N LEU A 289 9.78 14.27 6.53
CA LEU A 289 9.39 15.60 6.02
C LEU A 289 9.80 15.78 4.55
N TRP A 290 10.97 15.28 4.16
CA TRP A 290 11.37 15.24 2.75
C TRP A 290 10.36 14.42 1.93
N CYS A 291 10.03 13.23 2.42
CA CYS A 291 9.05 12.35 1.82
C CYS A 291 7.66 13.02 1.75
N ALA A 292 7.25 13.74 2.79
CA ALA A 292 6.00 14.50 2.80
C ALA A 292 6.00 15.61 1.72
N GLY A 293 7.11 16.30 1.51
CA GLY A 293 7.27 17.27 0.42
C GLY A 293 7.04 16.64 -0.95
N ILE A 294 7.59 15.45 -1.18
CA ILE A 294 7.37 14.69 -2.42
C ILE A 294 5.90 14.26 -2.57
N VAL A 295 5.27 13.79 -1.49
CA VAL A 295 3.84 13.45 -1.49
C VAL A 295 2.99 14.67 -1.86
N ILE A 296 3.21 15.81 -1.22
CA ILE A 296 2.47 17.04 -1.49
C ILE A 296 2.67 17.49 -2.94
N TYR A 297 3.91 17.47 -3.43
CA TYR A 297 4.20 17.74 -4.84
C TYR A 297 3.41 16.80 -5.76
N ASN A 298 3.38 15.49 -5.45
CA ASN A 298 2.64 14.51 -6.23
C ASN A 298 1.13 14.80 -6.27
N THR A 299 0.54 15.27 -5.17
CA THR A 299 -0.89 15.64 -5.16
C THR A 299 -1.22 16.85 -6.02
N ILE A 300 -0.29 17.80 -6.15
CA ILE A 300 -0.47 19.03 -6.94
C ILE A 300 -0.22 18.77 -8.42
N PHE A 301 0.89 18.11 -8.75
CA PHE A 301 1.36 17.97 -10.13
C PHE A 301 1.03 16.61 -10.74
N SER A 302 0.43 15.71 -9.96
CA SER A 302 0.12 14.33 -10.37
C SER A 302 1.33 13.51 -10.81
N ASP A 303 2.53 13.92 -10.41
CA ASP A 303 3.79 13.32 -10.81
C ASP A 303 4.86 13.59 -9.75
N GLY A 304 5.92 12.78 -9.72
CA GLY A 304 7.04 12.96 -8.81
C GLY A 304 7.99 14.09 -9.28
N PRO A 305 8.59 14.85 -8.35
CA PRO A 305 9.60 15.86 -8.70
C PRO A 305 10.91 15.20 -9.19
N PHE A 306 11.20 13.99 -8.72
CA PHE A 306 12.42 13.24 -9.05
C PHE A 306 12.07 11.91 -9.72
N LYS A 307 12.70 11.62 -10.87
CA LYS A 307 12.28 10.49 -11.75
C LYS A 307 13.42 9.56 -12.15
N ASN A 308 14.67 10.00 -12.02
CA ASN A 308 15.83 9.25 -12.47
C ASN A 308 16.26 8.17 -11.47
N ILE A 309 15.35 7.25 -11.14
CA ILE A 309 15.57 6.18 -10.14
C ILE A 309 16.63 5.14 -10.53
N ASN A 310 17.11 5.17 -11.77
CA ASN A 310 18.15 4.26 -12.25
C ASN A 310 19.57 4.81 -12.05
N SER A 311 19.71 6.06 -11.59
CA SER A 311 21.00 6.69 -11.33
C SER A 311 20.91 7.66 -10.17
N GLN A 312 21.56 7.31 -9.06
CA GLN A 312 21.69 8.20 -7.90
C GLN A 312 22.29 9.56 -8.27
N VAL A 313 23.26 9.58 -9.18
CA VAL A 313 23.89 10.82 -9.66
C VAL A 313 22.87 11.72 -10.37
N MET A 314 22.09 11.16 -11.29
CA MET A 314 21.07 11.92 -12.02
C MET A 314 19.94 12.37 -11.09
N LEU A 315 19.62 11.60 -10.06
CA LEU A 315 18.63 11.97 -9.05
C LEU A 315 19.13 13.17 -8.22
N ILE A 316 20.39 13.15 -7.78
CA ILE A 316 21.04 14.25 -7.06
C ILE A 316 21.06 15.52 -7.93
N GLU A 317 21.42 15.41 -9.20
CA GLU A 317 21.39 16.55 -10.13
C GLU A 317 19.97 17.14 -10.27
N GLN A 318 18.94 16.29 -10.29
CA GLN A 318 17.54 16.76 -10.27
C GLN A 318 17.20 17.49 -8.96
N MET A 319 17.67 16.99 -7.81
CA MET A 319 17.45 17.65 -6.52
C MET A 319 18.12 19.03 -6.46
N ILE A 320 19.38 19.13 -6.88
CA ILE A 320 20.13 20.41 -6.95
C ILE A 320 19.41 21.38 -7.88
N GLY A 321 19.06 20.94 -9.08
CA GLY A 321 18.37 21.79 -10.06
C GLY A 321 16.97 22.23 -9.63
N PHE A 322 16.31 21.47 -8.75
CA PHE A 322 14.98 21.81 -8.23
C PHE A 322 15.03 22.73 -7.01
N MET A 323 15.99 22.52 -6.11
CA MET A 323 16.11 23.27 -4.84
C MET A 323 16.98 24.52 -4.95
N GLU A 324 17.63 24.74 -6.09
CA GLU A 324 18.66 25.77 -6.37
C GLU A 324 19.96 25.58 -5.55
N ASP A 325 19.88 25.29 -4.25
CA ASP A 325 20.98 24.87 -3.37
C ASP A 325 20.57 23.67 -2.48
N LEU A 326 21.46 22.68 -2.28
CA LEU A 326 21.27 21.61 -1.30
C LEU A 326 21.75 22.06 0.09
N PRO A 327 21.16 21.56 1.19
CA PRO A 327 21.64 21.87 2.54
C PRO A 327 23.12 21.48 2.69
N GLU A 328 23.92 22.39 3.24
CA GLU A 328 25.29 22.10 3.65
C GLU A 328 25.25 21.03 4.76
N VAL A 329 25.87 19.87 4.50
CA VAL A 329 25.93 18.70 5.40
C VAL A 329 26.82 18.96 6.60
#